data_AF-A0A7J4K9G8-F1
#
_entry.id   AF-A0A7J4K9G8-F1
#
_cell.length_a   1.000
_cell.length_b   1.000
_cell.length_c   1.000
_cell.angle_alpha   90.00
_cell.angle_beta   90.00
_cell.angle_gamma   90.00
#
_symmetry.space_group_name_H-M   'P 1'
#
loop_
_entity.id
_entity.type
_entity.pdbx_description
1 polymer ?
#
loop_
_entity_poly.entity_id
_entity_poly.type
_entity_poly.pdbx_seq_one_letter_code
_entity_poly.pdbx_strand_id
1 'polypeptide(L)'
;VIVTAGDGYSKELTSQQIGTNSSFIVANRMNGVPLDGSKAPLQLVGSGLPSASYSVGNIVRIELTDFQEPTEVPTITIIKYASDEVTIINQTTVDHVWMEANLPVIGDGVTIYKYQGVTFDPVDLWDPTENKGMTPPKIANAIKGTRVSDLCDLVGGMAPGTEVTFVATDGWETTLPYDAIYPDPHVYSHLGDTVIAWYADGNYVPQYGDGPRLFFAPEDHVTGQWNMHEGLAEQYWHYYYDSGSATNYPSVAGLSAKYVSTIRIYSAPLGEWVLALDGRDIGGLYQDVSRSYFESALTCQFGAEHQAEYTDGAGRTWSGMPLWLLAGFVD
;
A
#
# COMPACT_ATOMS: atom_id res chain seq x y z
N VAL A 1 -7.60 -17.86 17.33
CA VAL A 1 -7.13 -18.06 18.72
C VAL A 1 -8.18 -18.84 19.49
N ILE A 2 -7.84 -20.01 20.00
CA ILE A 2 -8.77 -20.88 20.72
C ILE A 2 -8.46 -20.84 22.21
N VAL A 3 -9.45 -20.55 23.04
CA VAL A 3 -9.36 -20.56 24.51
C VAL A 3 -10.15 -21.76 25.03
N THR A 4 -9.47 -22.67 25.74
CA THR A 4 -10.02 -23.96 26.17
C THR A 4 -9.97 -24.12 27.69
N ALA A 5 -11.11 -24.49 28.26
CA ALA A 5 -11.31 -24.81 29.67
C ALA A 5 -10.89 -26.25 30.01
N GLY A 6 -10.64 -26.53 31.29
CA GLY A 6 -10.22 -27.84 31.78
C GLY A 6 -11.23 -28.97 31.55
N ASP A 7 -12.51 -28.64 31.31
CA ASP A 7 -13.57 -29.58 30.95
C ASP A 7 -13.70 -29.80 29.42
N GLY A 8 -12.85 -29.15 28.63
CA GLY A 8 -12.86 -29.21 27.17
C GLY A 8 -13.75 -28.18 26.49
N TYR A 9 -14.51 -27.36 27.23
CA TYR A 9 -15.26 -26.26 26.64
C TYR A 9 -14.31 -25.25 25.99
N SER A 10 -14.57 -24.86 24.76
CA SER A 10 -13.69 -23.94 24.02
C SER A 10 -14.45 -22.90 23.23
N LYS A 11 -13.77 -21.77 23.01
CA LYS A 11 -14.24 -20.67 22.17
C LYS A 11 -13.11 -20.16 21.30
N GLU A 12 -13.46 -19.78 20.08
CA GLU A 12 -12.54 -19.25 19.10
C GLU A 12 -12.77 -17.75 18.88
N LEU A 13 -11.67 -16.98 18.93
CA LEU A 13 -11.61 -15.56 18.62
C LEU A 13 -10.65 -15.34 17.44
N THR A 14 -11.03 -14.44 16.53
CA THR A 14 -10.17 -14.04 15.41
C THR A 14 -9.05 -13.11 15.90
N SER A 15 -7.93 -13.09 15.18
CA SER A 15 -6.82 -12.14 15.46
C SER A 15 -7.29 -10.68 15.34
N GLN A 16 -8.19 -10.38 14.39
CA GLN A 16 -8.76 -9.05 14.20
C GLN A 16 -9.56 -8.58 15.43
N GLN A 17 -10.29 -9.47 16.10
CA GLN A 17 -11.08 -9.11 17.28
C GLN A 17 -10.20 -8.73 18.48
N ILE A 18 -9.11 -9.46 18.70
CA ILE A 18 -8.29 -9.35 19.91
C ILE A 18 -6.99 -8.56 19.71
N GLY A 19 -6.62 -8.27 18.45
CA GLY A 19 -5.37 -7.60 18.08
C GLY A 19 -5.26 -6.24 18.75
N THR A 20 -4.23 -6.05 19.60
CA THR A 20 -4.00 -4.82 20.37
C THR A 20 -5.24 -4.31 21.13
N ASN A 21 -6.19 -5.19 21.46
CA ASN A 21 -7.47 -4.82 22.05
C ASN A 21 -7.55 -5.23 23.52
N SER A 22 -7.33 -4.26 24.41
CA SER A 22 -7.38 -4.47 25.87
C SER A 22 -8.79 -4.72 26.43
N SER A 23 -9.82 -4.76 25.58
CA SER A 23 -11.20 -5.08 25.97
C SER A 23 -11.41 -6.58 26.26
N PHE A 24 -10.41 -7.42 25.99
CA PHE A 24 -10.39 -8.85 26.31
C PHE A 24 -9.28 -9.11 27.33
N ILE A 25 -9.60 -9.73 28.46
CA ILE A 25 -8.63 -10.02 29.52
C ILE A 25 -8.77 -11.46 30.01
N VAL A 26 -7.63 -12.07 30.34
CA VAL A 26 -7.57 -13.33 31.10
C VAL A 26 -7.40 -12.96 32.57
N ALA A 27 -8.50 -12.95 33.31
CA ALA A 27 -8.52 -12.55 34.71
C ALA A 27 -8.11 -13.71 35.63
N ASN A 28 -7.38 -13.39 36.70
CA ASN A 28 -7.06 -14.31 37.81
C ASN A 28 -7.68 -13.87 39.16
N ARG A 29 -8.38 -12.74 39.18
CA ARG A 29 -9.07 -12.17 40.35
C ARG A 29 -10.41 -11.57 39.97
N MET A 30 -11.36 -11.60 40.92
CA MET A 30 -12.63 -10.91 40.86
C MET A 30 -12.80 -10.12 42.15
N ASN A 31 -13.04 -8.82 42.07
CA ASN A 31 -13.14 -7.91 43.23
C ASN A 31 -11.93 -7.99 44.19
N GLY A 32 -10.72 -8.10 43.64
CA GLY A 32 -9.48 -8.18 44.41
C GLY A 32 -9.18 -9.57 45.01
N VAL A 33 -10.11 -10.51 44.96
CA VAL A 33 -9.96 -11.88 45.49
C VAL A 33 -9.60 -12.84 44.35
N PRO A 34 -8.73 -13.85 44.59
CA PRO A 34 -8.49 -14.92 43.61
C PRO A 34 -9.78 -15.57 43.13
N LEU A 35 -9.83 -15.98 41.86
CA LEU A 35 -10.97 -16.73 41.34
C LEU A 35 -11.13 -18.07 42.07
N ASP A 36 -12.38 -18.54 42.17
CA ASP A 36 -12.76 -19.81 42.77
C ASP A 36 -13.71 -20.63 41.86
N GLY A 37 -13.98 -21.88 42.25
CA GLY A 37 -14.94 -22.75 41.58
C GLY A 37 -14.66 -22.93 40.08
N SER A 38 -15.72 -22.84 39.26
CA SER A 38 -15.65 -23.01 37.80
C SER A 38 -14.95 -21.86 37.06
N LYS A 39 -14.58 -20.78 37.76
CA LYS A 39 -13.85 -19.64 37.19
C LYS A 39 -12.33 -19.79 37.36
N ALA A 40 -11.90 -20.49 38.40
CA ALA A 40 -10.49 -20.68 38.73
C ALA A 40 -9.80 -21.68 37.79
N PRO A 41 -8.48 -21.52 37.51
CA PRO A 41 -7.60 -20.46 38.01
C PRO A 41 -7.68 -19.17 37.19
N LEU A 42 -8.15 -19.26 35.94
CA LEU A 42 -8.16 -18.17 34.97
C LEU A 42 -9.51 -18.15 34.22
N GLN A 43 -10.03 -16.95 33.96
CA GLN A 43 -11.27 -16.76 33.18
C GLN A 43 -11.10 -15.66 32.14
N LEU A 44 -11.54 -15.93 30.91
CA LEU A 44 -11.65 -14.94 29.85
C LEU A 44 -12.86 -14.04 30.16
N VAL A 45 -12.64 -12.74 30.29
CA VAL A 45 -13.67 -11.73 30.55
C VAL A 45 -13.34 -10.44 29.80
N GLY A 46 -14.29 -9.51 29.71
CA GLY A 46 -14.05 -8.18 29.14
C GLY A 46 -15.20 -7.67 28.30
N SER A 47 -15.24 -6.35 28.06
CA SER A 47 -16.29 -5.69 27.27
C SER A 47 -16.22 -6.02 25.78
N GLY A 48 -15.09 -6.53 25.30
CA GLY A 48 -14.90 -6.93 23.91
C GLY A 48 -15.52 -8.28 23.56
N LEU A 49 -15.95 -9.08 24.55
CA LEU A 49 -16.50 -10.41 24.28
C LEU A 49 -17.75 -10.34 23.39
N PRO A 50 -17.82 -11.12 22.29
CA PRO A 50 -18.97 -11.10 21.38
C PRO A 50 -20.30 -11.43 22.08
N SER A 51 -20.25 -12.26 23.13
CA SER A 51 -21.37 -12.55 24.02
C SER A 51 -20.88 -13.14 25.33
N ALA A 52 -21.76 -13.25 26.33
CA ALA A 52 -21.45 -13.87 27.62
C ALA A 52 -20.93 -15.32 27.49
N SER A 53 -21.31 -16.05 26.43
CA SER A 53 -20.84 -17.42 26.19
C SER A 53 -19.33 -17.51 25.92
N TYR A 54 -18.68 -16.40 25.55
CA TYR A 54 -17.23 -16.34 25.35
C TYR A 54 -16.45 -16.20 26.66
N SER A 55 -17.13 -16.06 27.79
CA SER A 55 -16.47 -15.99 29.09
C SER A 55 -16.05 -17.37 29.59
N VAL A 56 -15.00 -17.92 28.97
CA VAL A 56 -14.44 -19.25 29.30
C VAL A 56 -13.75 -19.21 30.66
N GLY A 57 -14.32 -19.88 31.66
CA GLY A 57 -13.70 -20.09 32.98
C GLY A 57 -12.82 -21.34 33.02
N ASN A 58 -12.00 -21.48 34.06
CA ASN A 58 -11.09 -22.62 34.23
C ASN A 58 -10.20 -22.86 33.00
N ILE A 59 -9.63 -21.79 32.43
CA ILE A 59 -8.78 -21.86 31.25
C ILE A 59 -7.54 -22.69 31.57
N VAL A 60 -7.29 -23.71 30.75
CA VAL A 60 -6.09 -24.56 30.82
C VAL A 60 -5.21 -24.43 29.59
N ARG A 61 -5.74 -23.92 28.47
CA ARG A 61 -5.02 -23.84 27.20
C ARG A 61 -5.49 -22.66 26.35
N ILE A 62 -4.54 -21.93 25.78
CA ILE A 62 -4.78 -20.91 24.76
C ILE A 62 -3.88 -21.24 23.57
N GLU A 63 -4.47 -21.40 22.39
CA GLU A 63 -3.79 -21.83 21.17
C GLU A 63 -3.96 -20.79 20.08
N LEU A 64 -2.85 -20.50 19.39
CA LEU A 64 -2.90 -19.97 18.05
C LEU A 64 -3.06 -21.16 17.11
N THR A 65 -4.22 -21.30 16.50
CA THR A 65 -4.44 -22.26 15.42
C THR A 65 -4.07 -21.61 14.10
N ASP A 66 -3.75 -22.46 13.11
CA ASP A 66 -3.41 -21.99 11.76
C ASP A 66 -4.48 -21.02 11.27
N PHE A 67 -3.99 -19.87 10.78
CA PHE A 67 -4.77 -19.00 9.92
C PHE A 67 -5.35 -19.90 8.83
N GLN A 68 -6.65 -19.84 8.57
CA GLN A 68 -7.14 -20.42 7.32
C GLN A 68 -6.38 -19.69 6.22
N GLU A 69 -5.51 -20.41 5.50
CA GLU A 69 -4.84 -19.83 4.34
C GLU A 69 -5.94 -19.27 3.43
N PRO A 70 -5.80 -18.04 2.93
CA PRO A 70 -6.77 -17.53 1.97
C PRO A 70 -6.81 -18.52 0.81
N THR A 71 -8.02 -18.95 0.44
CA THR A 71 -8.24 -19.92 -0.63
C THR A 71 -8.76 -19.26 -1.89
N GLU A 72 -9.29 -18.04 -1.77
CA GLU A 72 -9.77 -17.26 -2.90
C GLU A 72 -8.59 -16.63 -3.64
N VAL A 73 -8.51 -16.91 -4.94
CA VAL A 73 -7.50 -16.31 -5.81
C VAL A 73 -7.82 -14.82 -5.98
N PRO A 74 -6.89 -13.91 -5.62
CA PRO A 74 -7.11 -12.48 -5.82
C PRO A 74 -7.26 -12.14 -7.29
N THR A 75 -8.21 -11.25 -7.58
CA THR A 75 -8.41 -10.68 -8.91
C THR A 75 -7.90 -9.24 -8.95
N ILE A 76 -7.48 -8.80 -10.13
CA ILE A 76 -7.15 -7.40 -10.43
C ILE A 76 -8.18 -6.87 -11.41
N THR A 77 -8.81 -5.75 -11.06
CA THR A 77 -9.70 -5.01 -11.96
C THR A 77 -8.94 -3.89 -12.63
N ILE A 78 -8.90 -3.88 -13.96
CA ILE A 78 -8.31 -2.80 -14.75
C ILE A 78 -9.45 -1.92 -15.25
N ILE A 79 -9.39 -0.63 -14.97
CA ILE A 79 -10.42 0.35 -15.32
C ILE A 79 -9.81 1.49 -16.11
N LYS A 80 -10.38 1.80 -17.27
CA LYS A 80 -10.08 3.00 -18.04
C LYS A 80 -11.17 4.03 -17.83
N TYR A 81 -10.81 5.16 -17.25
CA TYR A 81 -11.70 6.31 -17.07
C TYR A 81 -11.56 7.33 -18.20
N ALA A 82 -12.62 8.11 -18.43
CA ALA A 82 -12.57 9.33 -19.21
C ALA A 82 -11.79 10.43 -18.47
N SER A 83 -11.60 11.57 -19.12
CA SER A 83 -10.92 12.73 -18.53
C SER A 83 -11.66 13.39 -17.35
N ASP A 84 -12.89 12.96 -17.07
CA ASP A 84 -13.67 13.40 -15.91
C ASP A 84 -13.43 12.52 -14.66
N GLU A 85 -12.53 11.53 -14.76
CA GLU A 85 -12.11 10.61 -13.68
C GLU A 85 -13.22 9.72 -13.11
N VAL A 86 -14.45 9.82 -13.62
CA VAL A 86 -15.62 9.11 -13.09
C VAL A 86 -16.25 8.22 -14.15
N THR A 87 -16.30 8.66 -15.40
CA THR A 87 -16.91 7.90 -16.47
C THR A 87 -16.01 6.73 -16.87
N ILE A 88 -16.44 5.50 -16.61
CA ILE A 88 -15.75 4.28 -17.05
C ILE A 88 -15.95 4.11 -18.56
N ILE A 89 -14.86 4.15 -19.32
CA ILE A 89 -14.84 3.88 -20.76
C ILE A 89 -14.77 2.38 -21.02
N ASN A 90 -13.93 1.68 -20.28
CA ASN A 90 -13.77 0.23 -20.40
C ASN A 90 -13.25 -0.35 -19.08
N GLN A 91 -13.58 -1.60 -18.80
CA GLN A 91 -13.09 -2.31 -17.62
C GLN A 91 -12.99 -3.80 -17.89
N THR A 92 -12.05 -4.47 -17.22
CA THR A 92 -11.97 -5.92 -17.16
C THR A 92 -11.44 -6.37 -15.81
N THR A 93 -11.67 -7.63 -15.46
CA THR A 93 -11.16 -8.24 -14.23
C THR A 93 -10.49 -9.56 -14.58
N VAL A 94 -9.28 -9.77 -14.11
CA VAL A 94 -8.47 -10.96 -14.37
C VAL A 94 -7.86 -11.50 -13.08
N ASP A 95 -7.59 -12.80 -13.03
CA ASP A 95 -6.79 -13.44 -11.99
C ASP A 95 -5.46 -13.93 -12.56
N HIS A 96 -4.58 -14.44 -11.69
CA HIS A 96 -3.27 -14.93 -12.13
C HIS A 96 -3.34 -16.15 -13.04
N VAL A 97 -4.39 -16.99 -12.91
CA VAL A 97 -4.55 -18.18 -13.73
C VAL A 97 -4.80 -17.78 -15.18
N TRP A 98 -5.68 -16.79 -15.38
CA TRP A 98 -5.91 -16.22 -16.70
C TRP A 98 -4.68 -15.47 -17.21
N MET A 99 -4.03 -14.66 -16.37
CA MET A 99 -2.83 -13.91 -16.77
C MET A 99 -1.70 -14.83 -17.23
N GLU A 100 -1.35 -15.86 -16.45
CA GLU A 100 -0.27 -16.81 -16.79
C GLU A 100 -0.58 -17.60 -18.08
N ALA A 101 -1.85 -17.86 -18.37
CA ALA A 101 -2.26 -18.59 -19.57
C ALA A 101 -2.33 -17.74 -20.84
N ASN A 102 -2.55 -16.42 -20.73
CA ASN A 102 -2.89 -15.57 -21.88
C ASN A 102 -1.90 -14.43 -22.13
N LEU A 103 -1.05 -14.08 -21.17
CA LEU A 103 -0.10 -12.97 -21.28
C LEU A 103 1.34 -13.47 -21.06
N PRO A 104 2.36 -12.74 -21.56
CA PRO A 104 3.75 -13.06 -21.28
C PRO A 104 4.04 -13.07 -19.78
N VAL A 105 4.75 -14.09 -19.31
CA VAL A 105 5.21 -14.21 -17.94
C VAL A 105 6.57 -13.54 -17.81
N ILE A 106 6.69 -12.57 -16.91
CA ILE A 106 7.94 -11.90 -16.54
C ILE A 106 8.50 -12.52 -15.26
N GLY A 107 9.79 -12.83 -15.27
CA GLY A 107 10.44 -13.61 -14.22
C GLY A 107 10.24 -15.12 -14.40
N ASP A 108 11.14 -15.91 -13.81
CA ASP A 108 11.19 -17.37 -13.90
C ASP A 108 10.87 -18.06 -12.56
N GLY A 109 10.58 -17.28 -11.52
CA GLY A 109 10.37 -17.78 -10.16
C GLY A 109 11.64 -18.29 -9.47
N VAL A 110 12.82 -18.00 -10.03
CA VAL A 110 14.14 -18.39 -9.50
C VAL A 110 15.08 -17.18 -9.35
N THR A 111 15.11 -16.30 -10.35
CA THR A 111 15.88 -15.05 -10.34
C THR A 111 15.31 -14.09 -9.30
N ILE A 112 16.16 -13.67 -8.36
CA ILE A 112 15.78 -12.79 -7.25
C ILE A 112 15.91 -11.34 -7.67
N TYR A 113 14.78 -10.62 -7.69
CA TYR A 113 14.72 -9.18 -7.83
C TYR A 113 14.85 -8.52 -6.45
N LYS A 114 15.73 -7.52 -6.33
CA LYS A 114 16.07 -6.88 -5.06
C LYS A 114 15.70 -5.41 -5.08
N TYR A 115 15.16 -4.93 -3.98
CA TYR A 115 14.98 -3.50 -3.77
C TYR A 115 15.84 -3.02 -2.62
N GLN A 116 16.49 -1.90 -2.85
CA GLN A 116 17.27 -1.23 -1.84
C GLN A 116 16.38 -0.71 -0.71
N GLY A 117 16.81 -0.94 0.53
CA GLY A 117 16.25 -0.26 1.69
C GLY A 117 16.68 1.20 1.76
N VAL A 118 16.06 1.95 2.66
CA VAL A 118 16.48 3.32 2.99
C VAL A 118 17.95 3.32 3.45
N THR A 119 18.69 4.36 3.08
CA THR A 119 20.15 4.40 3.35
C THR A 119 20.46 4.66 4.82
N PHE A 120 19.57 5.37 5.53
CA PHE A 120 19.83 5.94 6.86
C PHE A 120 21.15 6.72 6.96
N ASP A 121 21.60 7.27 5.83
CA ASP A 121 22.80 8.09 5.74
C ASP A 121 22.42 9.51 5.27
N PRO A 122 22.39 10.50 6.17
CA PRO A 122 21.94 11.85 5.82
C PRO A 122 22.91 12.60 4.90
N VAL A 123 24.13 12.10 4.67
CA VAL A 123 25.08 12.72 3.73
C VAL A 123 25.05 12.08 2.34
N ASP A 124 24.39 10.94 2.19
CA ASP A 124 24.26 10.21 0.93
C ASP A 124 22.94 9.43 0.92
N LEU A 125 21.89 10.19 0.62
CA LEU A 125 20.49 9.76 0.62
C LEU A 125 20.18 8.78 -0.52
N TRP A 126 20.87 8.94 -1.65
CA TRP A 126 20.52 8.28 -2.90
C TRP A 126 21.40 7.08 -3.23
N ASP A 127 22.62 7.02 -2.69
CA ASP A 127 23.56 5.89 -2.86
C ASP A 127 23.55 5.30 -4.29
N PRO A 128 24.10 6.02 -5.28
CA PRO A 128 24.17 5.56 -6.67
C PRO A 128 24.94 4.26 -6.87
N THR A 129 25.64 3.78 -5.84
CA THR A 129 26.39 2.52 -5.86
C THR A 129 25.64 1.35 -5.24
N GLU A 130 24.43 1.58 -4.71
CA GLU A 130 23.54 0.57 -4.15
C GLU A 130 24.21 -0.33 -3.10
N ASN A 131 25.08 0.23 -2.26
CA ASN A 131 25.82 -0.51 -1.25
C ASN A 131 25.17 -0.41 0.15
N LYS A 132 24.30 0.56 0.38
CA LYS A 132 23.52 0.78 1.61
C LYS A 132 22.13 0.19 1.48
N GLY A 133 21.54 -0.21 2.61
CA GLY A 133 20.19 -0.79 2.61
C GLY A 133 20.07 -2.13 1.87
N MET A 134 21.19 -2.79 1.58
CA MET A 134 21.26 -4.06 0.82
C MET A 134 21.66 -5.29 1.66
N THR A 135 21.87 -5.13 2.97
CA THR A 135 22.24 -6.24 3.88
C THR A 135 21.36 -6.27 5.14
N PRO A 136 20.17 -6.90 5.10
CA PRO A 136 19.51 -7.43 3.91
C PRO A 136 18.88 -6.30 3.05
N PRO A 137 18.59 -6.57 1.76
CA PRO A 137 17.75 -5.67 0.96
C PRO A 137 16.34 -5.57 1.55
N LYS A 138 15.59 -4.52 1.21
CA LYS A 138 14.22 -4.32 1.71
C LYS A 138 13.23 -5.31 1.09
N ILE A 139 13.44 -5.66 -0.17
CA ILE A 139 12.69 -6.68 -0.90
C ILE A 139 13.72 -7.59 -1.57
N ALA A 140 13.50 -8.89 -1.53
CA ALA A 140 14.26 -9.88 -2.27
C ALA A 140 13.35 -11.07 -2.55
N ASN A 141 12.74 -11.11 -3.74
CA ASN A 141 11.80 -12.14 -4.13
C ASN A 141 12.14 -12.70 -5.51
N ALA A 142 12.02 -14.01 -5.68
CA ALA A 142 12.03 -14.66 -6.98
C ALA A 142 10.62 -14.69 -7.56
N ILE A 143 10.34 -13.85 -8.55
CA ILE A 143 8.96 -13.55 -8.99
C ILE A 143 8.58 -14.25 -10.29
N LYS A 144 7.26 -14.41 -10.46
CA LYS A 144 6.60 -14.47 -11.78
C LYS A 144 5.45 -13.48 -11.78
N GLY A 145 5.26 -12.80 -12.90
CA GLY A 145 4.28 -11.73 -13.01
C GLY A 145 3.90 -11.40 -14.43
N THR A 146 3.10 -10.36 -14.57
CA THR A 146 2.61 -9.83 -15.85
C THR A 146 3.01 -8.38 -15.99
N ARG A 147 3.42 -7.93 -17.18
CA ARG A 147 3.69 -6.52 -17.42
C ARG A 147 2.43 -5.69 -17.20
N VAL A 148 2.58 -4.51 -16.58
CA VAL A 148 1.46 -3.60 -16.40
C VAL A 148 0.95 -3.05 -17.73
N SER A 149 1.83 -2.84 -18.72
CA SER A 149 1.42 -2.44 -20.07
C SER A 149 0.44 -3.42 -20.71
N ASP A 150 0.75 -4.72 -20.64
CA ASP A 150 -0.13 -5.78 -21.16
C ASP A 150 -1.51 -5.77 -20.44
N LEU A 151 -1.54 -5.47 -19.14
CA LEU A 151 -2.79 -5.34 -18.38
C LEU A 151 -3.58 -4.09 -18.78
N CYS A 152 -2.90 -2.95 -18.95
CA CYS A 152 -3.52 -1.72 -19.43
C CYS A 152 -4.11 -1.89 -20.85
N ASP A 153 -3.43 -2.63 -21.73
CA ASP A 153 -3.86 -2.88 -23.10
C ASP A 153 -5.18 -3.66 -23.19
N LEU A 154 -5.52 -4.45 -22.17
CA LEU A 154 -6.82 -5.14 -22.09
C LEU A 154 -8.02 -4.18 -22.10
N VAL A 155 -7.82 -2.94 -21.65
CA VAL A 155 -8.85 -1.89 -21.65
C VAL A 155 -8.56 -0.78 -22.67
N GLY A 156 -7.63 -1.02 -23.60
CA GLY A 156 -7.27 -0.10 -24.67
C GLY A 156 -6.12 0.85 -24.34
N GLY A 157 -5.25 0.48 -23.40
CA GLY A 157 -3.97 1.12 -23.13
C GLY A 157 -4.07 2.50 -22.48
N MET A 158 -2.91 3.05 -22.09
CA MET A 158 -2.80 4.41 -21.58
C MET A 158 -2.59 5.42 -22.73
N ALA A 159 -2.98 6.68 -22.52
CA ALA A 159 -2.60 7.77 -23.43
C ALA A 159 -1.28 8.41 -22.96
N PRO A 160 -0.35 8.82 -23.86
CA PRO A 160 0.86 9.53 -23.46
C PRO A 160 0.56 10.75 -22.59
N GLY A 161 1.34 10.96 -21.53
CA GLY A 161 1.13 12.04 -20.56
C GLY A 161 0.02 11.76 -19.53
N THR A 162 -0.53 10.55 -19.48
CA THR A 162 -1.42 10.12 -18.39
C THR A 162 -0.65 9.42 -17.28
N GLU A 163 -1.34 9.18 -16.17
CA GLU A 163 -0.84 8.40 -15.05
C GLU A 163 -1.61 7.09 -14.92
N VAL A 164 -1.02 6.13 -14.21
CA VAL A 164 -1.68 4.93 -13.73
C VAL A 164 -1.70 4.95 -12.21
N THR A 165 -2.82 4.55 -11.61
CA THR A 165 -2.95 4.39 -10.16
C THR A 165 -3.20 2.92 -9.81
N PHE A 166 -2.34 2.35 -8.98
CA PHE A 166 -2.49 1.03 -8.39
C PHE A 166 -3.15 1.16 -7.03
N VAL A 167 -4.29 0.49 -6.83
CA VAL A 167 -5.07 0.54 -5.59
C VAL A 167 -5.01 -0.81 -4.90
N ALA A 168 -4.48 -0.83 -3.69
CA ALA A 168 -4.41 -2.00 -2.85
C ALA A 168 -5.73 -2.24 -2.09
N THR A 169 -5.96 -3.48 -1.64
CA THR A 169 -7.17 -3.83 -0.87
C THR A 169 -7.27 -3.11 0.48
N ASP A 170 -6.15 -2.60 1.00
CA ASP A 170 -6.09 -1.82 2.25
C ASP A 170 -6.27 -0.30 2.03
N GLY A 171 -6.55 0.12 0.80
CA GLY A 171 -6.72 1.52 0.42
C GLY A 171 -5.42 2.26 0.12
N TRP A 172 -4.25 1.59 0.19
CA TRP A 172 -3.00 2.20 -0.27
C TRP A 172 -3.04 2.42 -1.78
N GLU A 173 -2.58 3.59 -2.22
CA GLU A 173 -2.45 3.92 -3.64
C GLU A 173 -1.00 4.21 -4.01
N THR A 174 -0.61 3.83 -5.21
CA THR A 174 0.67 4.23 -5.83
C THR A 174 0.37 4.70 -7.24
N THR A 175 0.85 5.89 -7.58
CA THR A 175 0.66 6.49 -8.89
C THR A 175 2.00 6.57 -9.62
N LEU A 176 2.02 6.15 -10.88
CA LEU A 176 3.21 6.19 -11.73
C LEU A 176 2.89 6.88 -13.06
N PRO A 177 3.89 7.52 -13.70
CA PRO A 177 3.71 8.15 -15.00
C PRO A 177 3.54 7.11 -16.10
N TYR A 178 2.98 7.54 -17.24
CA TYR A 178 2.94 6.77 -18.48
C TYR A 178 4.30 6.11 -18.82
N ASP A 179 5.39 6.86 -18.68
CA ASP A 179 6.73 6.38 -19.04
C ASP A 179 7.26 5.29 -18.10
N ALA A 180 6.68 5.08 -16.92
CA ALA A 180 7.01 3.90 -16.11
C ALA A 180 6.36 2.61 -16.67
N ILE A 181 5.28 2.74 -17.44
CA ILE A 181 4.49 1.61 -17.96
C ILE A 181 4.81 1.33 -19.43
N TYR A 182 5.00 2.38 -20.22
CA TYR A 182 5.43 2.32 -21.61
C TYR A 182 6.77 3.07 -21.76
N PRO A 183 7.85 2.52 -21.17
CA PRO A 183 9.10 3.24 -21.02
C PRO A 183 9.80 3.52 -22.34
N ASP A 184 10.41 4.69 -22.41
CA ASP A 184 11.46 4.96 -23.38
C ASP A 184 12.75 4.22 -22.99
N PRO A 185 13.79 4.21 -23.86
CA PRO A 185 15.03 3.52 -23.55
C PRO A 185 15.75 4.00 -22.28
N HIS A 186 15.60 5.27 -21.90
CA HIS A 186 16.21 5.82 -20.69
C HIS A 186 15.53 5.25 -19.45
N VAL A 187 14.21 5.40 -19.34
CA VAL A 187 13.45 4.85 -18.20
C VAL A 187 13.59 3.33 -18.12
N TYR A 188 13.53 2.63 -19.26
CA TYR A 188 13.68 1.17 -19.32
C TYR A 188 15.06 0.74 -18.82
N SER A 189 16.13 1.48 -19.14
CA SER A 189 17.49 1.13 -18.68
C SER A 189 17.65 1.22 -17.16
N HIS A 190 16.78 1.96 -16.47
CA HIS A 190 16.82 2.11 -15.01
C HIS A 190 15.81 1.22 -14.28
N LEU A 191 14.60 1.06 -14.79
CA LEU A 191 13.51 0.35 -14.09
C LEU A 191 13.09 -0.96 -14.76
N GLY A 192 13.49 -1.17 -16.02
CA GLY A 192 13.02 -2.30 -16.83
C GLY A 192 11.51 -2.32 -16.99
N ASP A 193 10.95 -3.53 -17.05
CA ASP A 193 9.49 -3.68 -17.09
C ASP A 193 8.87 -3.36 -15.74
N THR A 194 7.73 -2.65 -15.75
CA THR A 194 6.84 -2.58 -14.59
C THR A 194 5.89 -3.77 -14.60
N VAL A 195 5.84 -4.53 -13.51
CA VAL A 195 5.25 -5.87 -13.41
C VAL A 195 4.32 -5.96 -12.20
N ILE A 196 3.17 -6.63 -12.35
CA ILE A 196 2.44 -7.17 -11.20
C ILE A 196 2.87 -8.62 -10.99
N ALA A 197 3.62 -8.87 -9.93
CA ALA A 197 3.98 -10.20 -9.48
C ALA A 197 2.77 -10.86 -8.80
N TRP A 198 2.35 -12.01 -9.33
CA TRP A 198 1.31 -12.86 -8.75
C TRP A 198 1.88 -14.16 -8.15
N TYR A 199 3.20 -14.31 -8.20
CA TYR A 199 3.96 -15.39 -7.57
C TYR A 199 5.26 -14.83 -7.01
N ALA A 200 5.67 -15.33 -5.84
CA ALA A 200 7.00 -15.13 -5.30
C ALA A 200 7.45 -16.32 -4.44
N ASP A 201 8.74 -16.66 -4.54
CA ASP A 201 9.44 -17.57 -3.63
C ASP A 201 8.75 -18.93 -3.43
N GLY A 202 8.27 -19.53 -4.52
CA GLY A 202 7.59 -20.84 -4.47
C GLY A 202 6.07 -20.76 -4.34
N ASN A 203 5.50 -19.57 -4.11
CA ASN A 203 4.09 -19.41 -3.78
C ASN A 203 3.37 -18.55 -4.83
N TYR A 204 2.25 -19.04 -5.32
CA TYR A 204 1.27 -18.24 -6.06
C TYR A 204 0.39 -17.47 -5.09
N VAL A 205 -0.22 -16.37 -5.51
CA VAL A 205 -1.38 -15.82 -4.79
C VAL A 205 -2.50 -16.88 -4.75
N PRO A 206 -3.23 -17.03 -3.63
CA PRO A 206 -3.18 -16.23 -2.41
C PRO A 206 -2.08 -16.60 -1.38
N GLN A 207 -1.35 -17.70 -1.55
CA GLN A 207 -0.26 -18.12 -0.64
C GLN A 207 0.95 -17.18 -0.67
N TYR A 208 1.14 -16.43 -1.76
CA TYR A 208 2.06 -15.31 -1.77
C TYR A 208 1.52 -14.21 -0.84
N GLY A 209 2.07 -14.16 0.38
CA GLY A 209 1.53 -13.35 1.48
C GLY A 209 1.51 -11.84 1.26
N ASP A 210 2.23 -11.30 0.27
CA ASP A 210 2.15 -9.88 -0.12
C ASP A 210 1.06 -9.61 -1.18
N GLY A 211 0.33 -10.65 -1.61
CA GLY A 211 -0.67 -10.57 -2.67
C GLY A 211 -0.07 -10.19 -4.03
N PRO A 212 -0.90 -9.77 -5.01
CA PRO A 212 -0.40 -9.18 -6.23
C PRO A 212 0.43 -7.92 -5.90
N ARG A 213 1.68 -7.88 -6.32
CA ARG A 213 2.64 -6.85 -5.89
C ARG A 213 3.30 -6.16 -7.08
N LEU A 214 3.44 -4.84 -7.01
CA LEU A 214 4.12 -4.05 -8.02
C LEU A 214 5.65 -4.23 -7.94
N PHE A 215 6.28 -4.54 -9.06
CA PHE A 215 7.72 -4.67 -9.24
C PHE A 215 8.19 -3.86 -10.47
N PHE A 216 9.44 -3.44 -10.40
CA PHE A 216 10.30 -2.99 -11.48
C PHE A 216 11.29 -4.14 -11.72
N ALA A 217 11.53 -4.47 -12.98
CA ALA A 217 12.33 -5.61 -13.39
C ALA A 217 13.51 -5.17 -14.28
N PRO A 218 14.48 -4.40 -13.75
CA PRO A 218 15.66 -4.00 -14.50
C PRO A 218 16.57 -5.19 -14.80
N GLU A 219 17.45 -5.07 -15.80
CA GLU A 219 18.28 -6.16 -16.31
C GLU A 219 19.27 -6.73 -15.29
N ASP A 220 19.74 -5.91 -14.34
CA ASP A 220 20.62 -6.33 -13.25
C ASP A 220 19.87 -6.90 -12.04
N HIS A 221 18.53 -6.86 -12.08
CA HIS A 221 17.60 -7.31 -11.05
C HIS A 221 17.74 -6.55 -9.71
N VAL A 222 18.31 -5.34 -9.72
CA VAL A 222 18.41 -4.47 -8.55
C VAL A 222 17.69 -3.16 -8.83
N THR A 223 16.77 -2.80 -7.94
CA THR A 223 16.08 -1.51 -7.99
C THR A 223 16.48 -0.69 -6.76
N GLY A 224 17.43 0.22 -6.95
CA GLY A 224 17.91 1.16 -5.96
C GLY A 224 17.19 2.50 -5.95
N GLN A 225 17.56 3.34 -4.97
CA GLN A 225 17.06 4.72 -4.90
C GLN A 225 17.49 5.51 -6.13
N TRP A 226 18.68 5.23 -6.67
CA TRP A 226 19.18 5.89 -7.87
C TRP A 226 18.41 5.53 -9.14
N ASN A 227 17.91 4.30 -9.29
CA ASN A 227 17.02 3.95 -10.40
C ASN A 227 15.72 4.76 -10.34
N MET A 228 15.15 4.94 -9.15
CA MET A 228 13.98 5.80 -8.96
C MET A 228 14.31 7.25 -9.31
N HIS A 229 15.46 7.76 -8.86
CA HIS A 229 15.94 9.12 -9.16
C HIS A 229 16.06 9.38 -10.66
N GLU A 230 16.69 8.47 -11.40
CA GLU A 230 16.96 8.66 -12.83
C GLU A 230 15.77 8.25 -13.72
N GLY A 231 14.97 7.29 -13.28
CA GLY A 231 13.89 6.70 -14.06
C GLY A 231 12.54 7.38 -13.88
N LEU A 232 12.32 8.13 -12.80
CA LEU A 232 11.05 8.82 -12.52
C LEU A 232 11.27 10.30 -12.23
N ALA A 233 10.29 11.13 -12.61
CA ALA A 233 10.25 12.52 -12.16
C ALA A 233 10.01 12.60 -10.65
N GLU A 234 10.53 13.67 -10.02
CA GLU A 234 10.54 13.88 -8.56
C GLU A 234 9.17 13.71 -7.88
N GLN A 235 8.10 14.15 -8.56
CA GLN A 235 6.73 14.03 -8.07
C GLN A 235 6.25 12.58 -7.86
N TYR A 236 6.91 11.59 -8.46
CA TYR A 236 6.61 10.17 -8.31
C TYR A 236 7.57 9.45 -7.37
N TRP A 237 8.51 10.16 -6.76
CA TRP A 237 9.41 9.55 -5.78
C TRP A 237 8.68 9.28 -4.48
N HIS A 238 9.06 8.18 -3.82
CA HIS A 238 8.56 7.84 -2.50
C HIS A 238 9.62 8.06 -1.44
N TYR A 239 9.20 8.58 -0.28
CA TYR A 239 10.08 8.90 0.83
C TYR A 239 9.63 8.23 2.13
N TYR A 240 10.62 7.77 2.89
CA TYR A 240 10.49 7.39 4.29
C TYR A 240 11.01 8.55 5.16
N TYR A 241 10.14 9.11 6.00
CA TYR A 241 10.56 10.12 6.97
C TYR A 241 11.07 9.47 8.25
N ASP A 242 12.31 9.78 8.62
CA ASP A 242 12.85 9.42 9.93
C ASP A 242 12.70 10.60 10.91
N SER A 243 11.84 10.45 11.91
CA SER A 243 11.68 11.47 12.95
C SER A 243 12.93 11.65 13.83
N GLY A 244 13.81 10.64 13.90
CA GLY A 244 15.03 10.72 14.69
C GLY A 244 16.05 11.70 14.11
N SER A 245 16.21 11.68 12.78
CA SER A 245 17.12 12.58 12.04
C SER A 245 16.42 13.72 11.32
N ALA A 246 15.08 13.82 11.40
CA ALA A 246 14.26 14.79 10.66
C ALA A 246 14.58 14.82 9.15
N THR A 247 14.82 13.64 8.57
CA THR A 247 15.29 13.47 7.19
C THR A 247 14.30 12.64 6.38
N ASN A 248 14.03 13.08 5.14
CA ASN A 248 13.29 12.32 4.15
C ASN A 248 14.27 11.46 3.34
N TYR A 249 14.29 10.16 3.62
CA TYR A 249 15.11 9.20 2.86
C TYR A 249 14.31 8.66 1.67
N PRO A 250 14.87 8.68 0.45
CA PRO A 250 14.29 7.99 -0.69
C PRO A 250 14.03 6.51 -0.35
N SER A 251 12.88 6.00 -0.78
CA SER A 251 12.46 4.63 -0.54
C SER A 251 11.70 4.07 -1.75
N VAL A 252 12.43 3.62 -2.75
CA VAL A 252 11.94 2.93 -3.95
C VAL A 252 11.10 1.70 -3.61
N ALA A 253 11.42 1.01 -2.51
CA ALA A 253 10.61 -0.10 -2.00
C ALA A 253 9.19 0.32 -1.58
N GLY A 254 8.97 1.60 -1.29
CA GLY A 254 7.63 2.14 -1.00
C GLY A 254 6.77 2.37 -2.24
N LEU A 255 7.36 2.34 -3.44
CA LEU A 255 6.61 2.24 -4.70
C LEU A 255 6.13 0.82 -4.99
N SER A 256 6.64 -0.20 -4.29
CA SER A 256 6.26 -1.61 -4.49
C SER A 256 4.99 -1.96 -3.70
N ALA A 257 3.85 -1.40 -4.16
CA ALA A 257 2.54 -1.62 -3.56
C ALA A 257 2.18 -3.12 -3.51
N LYS A 258 1.69 -3.55 -2.34
CA LYS A 258 1.21 -4.91 -2.06
C LYS A 258 -0.31 -4.98 -2.26
N TYR A 259 -0.84 -6.19 -2.39
CA TYR A 259 -2.28 -6.44 -2.47
C TYR A 259 -3.01 -5.63 -3.55
N VAL A 260 -2.34 -5.35 -4.67
CA VAL A 260 -2.92 -4.59 -5.78
C VAL A 260 -4.18 -5.30 -6.26
N SER A 261 -5.30 -4.59 -6.21
CA SER A 261 -6.63 -5.11 -6.56
C SER A 261 -7.28 -4.35 -7.70
N THR A 262 -6.88 -3.09 -7.91
CA THR A 262 -7.37 -2.27 -9.01
C THR A 262 -6.23 -1.52 -9.67
N ILE A 263 -6.26 -1.42 -11.00
CA ILE A 263 -5.40 -0.56 -11.81
C ILE A 263 -6.29 0.44 -12.53
N ARG A 264 -6.13 1.73 -12.25
CA ARG A 264 -6.88 2.81 -12.89
C ARG A 264 -5.99 3.52 -13.90
N ILE A 265 -6.50 3.69 -15.12
CA ILE A 265 -5.86 4.49 -16.18
C ILE A 265 -6.85 5.48 -16.77
N TYR A 266 -6.34 6.48 -17.50
CA TYR A 266 -7.14 7.59 -18.01
C TYR A 266 -7.01 7.74 -19.53
N SER A 267 -8.07 8.20 -20.18
CA SER A 267 -8.09 8.36 -21.65
C SER A 267 -7.37 9.60 -22.17
N ALA A 268 -7.10 10.57 -21.31
CA ALA A 268 -6.40 11.79 -21.65
C ALA A 268 -5.66 12.28 -20.39
N PRO A 269 -4.55 13.03 -20.55
CA PRO A 269 -3.91 13.70 -19.43
C PRO A 269 -4.97 14.48 -18.66
N LEU A 270 -4.86 14.37 -17.35
CA LEU A 270 -5.60 15.22 -16.44
C LEU A 270 -5.39 16.67 -16.88
N GLY A 271 -6.46 17.48 -16.88
CA GLY A 271 -6.33 18.90 -17.20
C GLY A 271 -5.32 19.51 -16.23
N GLU A 272 -4.10 19.72 -16.69
CA GLU A 272 -3.04 20.37 -15.92
C GLU A 272 -3.56 21.73 -15.46
N TRP A 273 -3.64 21.90 -14.15
CA TRP A 273 -3.92 23.19 -13.55
C TRP A 273 -2.79 23.53 -12.59
N VAL A 274 -2.48 24.81 -12.55
CA VAL A 274 -1.55 25.39 -11.59
C VAL A 274 -2.34 26.38 -10.75
N LEU A 275 -2.31 26.17 -9.44
CA LEU A 275 -2.83 27.11 -8.46
C LEU A 275 -1.71 28.07 -8.07
N ALA A 276 -1.84 29.34 -8.44
CA ALA A 276 -0.96 30.39 -7.96
C ALA A 276 -1.40 30.85 -6.55
N LEU A 277 -0.52 30.69 -5.57
CA LEU A 277 -0.67 31.25 -4.23
C LEU A 277 0.23 32.50 -4.13
N ASP A 278 -0.34 33.65 -3.75
CA ASP A 278 0.37 34.93 -3.75
C ASP A 278 0.08 35.74 -2.47
N GLY A 279 1.03 35.73 -1.55
CA GLY A 279 1.04 36.55 -0.33
C GLY A 279 1.92 37.80 -0.44
N ARG A 280 2.49 38.11 -1.62
CA ARG A 280 3.50 39.18 -1.75
C ARG A 280 2.97 40.57 -1.39
N ASP A 281 1.67 40.81 -1.52
CA ASP A 281 1.03 42.07 -1.14
C ASP A 281 1.18 42.40 0.35
N ILE A 282 1.41 41.40 1.20
CA ILE A 282 1.67 41.55 2.64
C ILE A 282 3.11 41.20 3.05
N GLY A 283 3.99 40.98 2.07
CA GLY A 283 5.38 40.57 2.29
C GLY A 283 5.60 39.07 2.42
N GLY A 284 4.58 38.26 2.14
CA GLY A 284 4.64 36.80 2.10
C GLY A 284 5.24 36.23 0.80
N LEU A 285 5.00 34.94 0.57
CA LEU A 285 5.60 34.18 -0.55
C LEU A 285 4.72 34.18 -1.81
N TYR A 286 5.34 33.83 -2.94
CA TYR A 286 4.62 33.40 -4.15
C TYR A 286 4.98 31.95 -4.43
N GLN A 287 3.99 31.11 -4.66
CA GLN A 287 4.17 29.70 -4.98
C GLN A 287 3.19 29.25 -6.06
N ASP A 288 3.71 28.62 -7.11
CA ASP A 288 2.90 27.84 -8.04
C ASP A 288 2.76 26.42 -7.48
N VAL A 289 1.51 26.00 -7.28
CA VAL A 289 1.14 24.66 -6.84
C VAL A 289 0.57 23.91 -8.03
N SER A 290 1.29 22.91 -8.52
CA SER A 290 0.77 22.02 -9.55
C SER A 290 -0.39 21.17 -9.00
N ARG A 291 -1.25 20.70 -9.90
CA ARG A 291 -2.25 19.69 -9.59
C ARG A 291 -1.66 18.51 -8.81
N SER A 292 -0.53 17.96 -9.30
CA SER A 292 0.17 16.83 -8.68
C SER A 292 0.65 17.14 -7.25
N TYR A 293 1.23 18.32 -7.02
CA TYR A 293 1.65 18.75 -5.68
C TYR A 293 0.46 18.86 -4.74
N PHE A 294 -0.64 19.47 -5.20
CA PHE A 294 -1.86 19.58 -4.41
C PHE A 294 -2.43 18.22 -4.01
N GLU A 295 -2.53 17.29 -4.96
CA GLU A 295 -3.09 15.95 -4.72
C GLU A 295 -2.20 15.13 -3.78
N SER A 296 -0.87 15.19 -3.94
CA SER A 296 0.08 14.53 -3.02
C SER A 296 -0.03 15.05 -1.58
N ALA A 297 -0.29 16.34 -1.43
CA ALA A 297 -0.43 16.97 -0.12
C ALA A 297 -1.70 16.52 0.62
N LEU A 298 -2.76 16.14 -0.08
CA LEU A 298 -4.00 15.59 0.51
C LEU A 298 -3.78 14.23 1.15
N THR A 299 -2.88 13.42 0.59
CA THR A 299 -2.59 12.05 1.06
C THR A 299 -1.55 11.97 2.18
N CYS A 300 -1.12 13.12 2.71
CA CYS A 300 -0.08 13.21 3.73
C CYS A 300 -0.48 12.50 5.04
N GLN A 301 0.23 11.43 5.42
CA GLN A 301 -0.04 10.65 6.64
C GLN A 301 0.71 11.13 7.89
N PHE A 302 1.41 12.27 7.83
CA PHE A 302 2.24 12.80 8.92
C PHE A 302 1.47 13.52 10.03
N GLY A 303 0.25 13.06 10.36
CA GLY A 303 -0.59 13.58 11.44
C GLY A 303 -1.19 14.97 11.20
N ALA A 304 -0.88 15.62 10.08
CA ALA A 304 -1.56 16.81 9.59
C ALA A 304 -2.66 16.36 8.60
N GLU A 305 -3.92 16.43 9.01
CA GLU A 305 -5.05 16.15 8.12
C GLU A 305 -5.23 17.30 7.13
N HIS A 306 -4.47 17.26 6.03
CA HIS A 306 -4.60 18.21 4.93
C HIS A 306 -5.84 17.95 4.06
N GLN A 307 -6.58 16.87 4.32
CA GLN A 307 -7.85 16.55 3.67
C GLN A 307 -9.00 16.94 4.59
N ALA A 308 -10.04 17.54 4.02
CA ALA A 308 -11.31 17.80 4.68
C ALA A 308 -12.48 17.45 3.75
N GLU A 309 -13.62 17.11 4.34
CA GLU A 309 -14.84 16.78 3.62
C GLU A 309 -16.03 17.64 4.06
N TYR A 310 -16.94 17.91 3.13
CA TYR A 310 -18.19 18.64 3.36
C TYR A 310 -19.32 18.04 2.52
N THR A 311 -20.46 17.73 3.14
CA THR A 311 -21.68 17.33 2.42
C THR A 311 -22.63 18.51 2.28
N ASP A 312 -23.03 18.83 1.05
CA ASP A 312 -23.92 19.94 0.77
C ASP A 312 -25.41 19.63 0.97
N GLY A 313 -26.27 20.65 0.86
CA GLY A 313 -27.72 20.52 1.00
C GLY A 313 -28.40 19.65 -0.06
N ALA A 314 -27.69 19.23 -1.11
CA ALA A 314 -28.16 18.28 -2.12
C ALA A 314 -27.66 16.85 -1.86
N GLY A 315 -26.93 16.61 -0.77
CA GLY A 315 -26.40 15.30 -0.38
C GLY A 315 -25.13 14.90 -1.13
N ARG A 316 -24.43 15.83 -1.78
CA ARG A 316 -23.14 15.56 -2.45
C ARG A 316 -22.00 15.79 -1.46
N THR A 317 -21.06 14.86 -1.39
CA THR A 317 -19.84 15.00 -0.61
C THR A 317 -18.74 15.63 -1.47
N TRP A 318 -18.08 16.64 -0.91
CA TRP A 318 -16.96 17.37 -1.47
C TRP A 318 -15.74 17.09 -0.60
N SER A 319 -14.57 16.82 -1.19
CA SER A 319 -13.31 16.57 -0.48
C SER A 319 -12.19 17.42 -1.05
N GLY A 320 -11.24 17.86 -0.24
CA GLY A 320 -10.08 18.64 -0.68
C GLY A 320 -9.28 19.26 0.47
N MET A 321 -8.44 20.26 0.17
CA MET A 321 -7.61 20.90 1.19
C MET A 321 -8.33 22.06 1.88
N PRO A 322 -8.29 22.16 3.22
CA PRO A 322 -8.72 23.36 3.93
C PRO A 322 -8.02 24.62 3.41
N LEU A 323 -8.80 25.66 3.05
CA LEU A 323 -8.26 26.91 2.49
C LEU A 323 -7.20 27.59 3.38
N TRP A 324 -7.33 27.48 4.71
CA TRP A 324 -6.40 28.11 5.64
C TRP A 324 -4.98 27.51 5.58
N LEU A 325 -4.83 26.25 5.17
CA LEU A 325 -3.51 25.63 4.95
C LEU A 325 -2.81 26.27 3.75
N LEU A 326 -3.55 26.49 2.65
CA LEU A 326 -3.03 27.14 1.45
C LEU A 326 -2.68 28.61 1.73
N ALA A 327 -3.53 29.32 2.49
CA ALA A 327 -3.25 30.70 2.89
C ALA A 327 -2.01 30.78 3.79
N GLY A 328 -1.91 29.91 4.82
CA GLY A 328 -0.76 29.87 5.72
C GLY A 328 0.54 29.41 5.06
N PHE A 329 0.48 28.79 3.87
CA PHE A 329 1.67 28.44 3.09
C PHE A 329 2.38 29.68 2.53
N VAL A 330 1.62 30.75 2.24
CA VAL A 330 2.14 31.97 1.59
C VAL A 330 2.03 33.25 2.42
N ASP A 331 1.44 33.19 3.61
CA ASP A 331 1.42 34.28 4.61
C ASP A 331 2.84 34.66 5.07
#